data_AF-A0A965Z025-F1
#
_entry.id   AF-A0A965Z025-F1
#
_cell.length_a   1.000
_cell.length_b   1.000
_cell.length_c   1.000
_cell.angle_alpha   90.00
_cell.angle_beta   90.00
_cell.angle_gamma   90.00
#
_symmetry.space_group_name_H-M   'P 1'
#
loop_
_entity.id
_entity.type
_entity.pdbx_description
1 polymer ?
#
loop_
_entity_poly.entity_id
_entity_poly.type
_entity_poly.pdbx_seq_one_letter_code
_entity_poly.pdbx_strand_id
1 'polypeptide(L)'
;MMPPLMEGFKPFGIARRELEWVTLFFEEFEAIRLVDYEKLHQEEAAGIMNISRPTFTRLLDKAHRKIARAFVEGKGILIKGGTYVTENFWYKCHNCNETMITMKPASQCRGCKSEDLVQISRDRK
;
A
#
# COMPACT_ATOMS: atom_id res chain seq x y z
N MET A 1 7.27 -6.05 4.71
CA MET A 1 6.57 -4.90 4.11
C MET A 1 5.78 -4.17 5.19
N MET A 2 5.84 -2.83 5.22
CA MET A 2 5.05 -2.01 6.14
C MET A 2 3.68 -1.67 5.50
N PRO A 3 2.57 -1.77 6.25
CA PRO A 3 1.26 -1.41 5.72
C PRO A 3 1.19 0.11 5.43
N PRO A 4 0.54 0.51 4.32
CA PRO A 4 0.26 1.92 4.10
C PRO A 4 -0.72 2.40 5.18
N LEU A 5 -0.51 3.62 5.68
CA LEU A 5 -1.38 4.25 6.70
C LEU A 5 -2.78 4.58 6.16
N MET A 6 -2.90 4.63 4.84
CA MET A 6 -4.12 4.95 4.10
C MET A 6 -4.33 3.95 2.97
N GLU A 7 -5.59 3.78 2.59
CA GLU A 7 -5.96 2.97 1.43
C GLU A 7 -5.63 3.68 0.10
N GLY A 8 -5.30 4.96 0.11
CA GLY A 8 -5.05 5.71 -1.11
C GLY A 8 -4.98 7.23 -0.93
N PHE A 9 -4.86 7.92 -2.06
CA PHE A 9 -4.85 9.38 -2.16
C PHE A 9 -5.90 9.84 -3.16
N LYS A 10 -6.43 11.05 -2.98
CA LYS A 10 -7.33 11.68 -3.95
C LYS A 10 -6.88 13.11 -4.26
N PRO A 11 -7.05 13.58 -5.51
CA PRO A 11 -6.84 14.99 -5.84
C PRO A 11 -7.89 15.89 -5.15
N PHE A 12 -7.51 17.14 -4.93
CA PHE A 12 -8.41 18.17 -4.44
C PHE A 12 -9.26 18.73 -5.60
N GLY A 13 -10.49 19.16 -5.30
CA GLY A 13 -11.38 19.80 -6.29
C GLY A 13 -12.24 18.85 -7.15
N ILE A 14 -12.03 17.53 -7.09
CA ILE A 14 -12.83 16.54 -7.84
C ILE A 14 -13.74 15.78 -6.88
N ALA A 15 -15.04 15.75 -7.19
CA ALA A 15 -16.02 15.04 -6.37
C ALA A 15 -15.76 13.52 -6.41
N ARG A 16 -15.90 12.83 -5.26
CA ARG A 16 -15.61 11.39 -5.15
C ARG A 16 -16.38 10.53 -6.17
N ARG A 17 -17.60 10.92 -6.52
CA ARG A 17 -18.47 10.24 -7.49
C ARG A 17 -17.99 10.35 -8.95
N GLU A 18 -17.23 11.39 -9.27
CA GLU A 18 -16.67 11.67 -10.60
C GLU A 18 -15.19 11.25 -10.68
N LEU A 19 -14.62 10.78 -9.56
CA LEU A 19 -13.21 10.48 -9.46
C LEU A 19 -12.91 9.09 -10.04
N GLU A 20 -12.12 9.07 -11.11
CA GLU A 20 -11.47 7.85 -11.60
C GLU A 20 -10.27 7.47 -10.74
N TRP A 21 -9.93 6.18 -10.72
CA TRP A 21 -8.89 5.63 -9.86
C TRP A 21 -7.80 4.88 -10.63
N VAL A 22 -6.57 5.00 -10.15
CA VAL A 22 -5.45 4.14 -10.51
C VAL A 22 -5.13 3.24 -9.33
N THR A 23 -5.07 1.93 -9.58
CA THR A 23 -4.66 0.96 -8.56
C THR A 23 -3.14 0.85 -8.51
N LEU A 24 -2.56 1.21 -7.36
CA LEU A 24 -1.18 0.92 -7.00
C LEU A 24 -1.16 -0.38 -6.17
N PHE A 25 -0.42 -1.38 -6.58
CA PHE A 25 -0.32 -2.64 -5.83
C PHE A 25 0.57 -2.47 -4.61
N PHE A 26 0.42 -3.34 -3.60
CA PHE A 26 1.25 -3.28 -2.39
C PHE A 26 2.75 -3.37 -2.73
N GLU A 27 3.14 -4.28 -3.62
CA GLU A 27 4.54 -4.43 -4.05
C GLU A 27 5.06 -3.15 -4.74
N GLU A 28 4.23 -2.49 -5.54
CA GLU A 28 4.57 -1.21 -6.20
C GLU A 28 4.73 -0.08 -5.19
N PHE A 29 3.86 -0.03 -4.17
CA PHE A 29 3.99 0.92 -3.07
C PHE A 29 5.27 0.68 -2.25
N GLU A 30 5.62 -0.58 -1.96
CA GLU A 30 6.87 -0.90 -1.25
C GLU A 30 8.09 -0.46 -2.05
N ALA A 31 8.10 -0.69 -3.36
CA ALA A 31 9.20 -0.29 -4.22
C ALA A 31 9.46 1.22 -4.16
N ILE A 32 8.40 2.03 -4.22
CA ILE A 32 8.48 3.49 -4.04
C ILE A 32 8.98 3.84 -2.64
N ARG A 33 8.46 3.18 -1.60
CA ARG A 33 8.86 3.43 -0.22
C ARG A 33 10.36 3.18 -0.01
N LEU A 34 10.89 2.06 -0.50
CA LEU A 34 12.29 1.68 -0.33
C LEU A 34 13.24 2.61 -1.10
N VAL A 35 12.94 2.89 -2.37
CA VAL A 35 13.85 3.65 -3.23
C VAL A 35 13.63 5.15 -3.14
N ASP A 36 12.39 5.62 -3.27
CA ASP A 36 12.12 7.06 -3.37
C ASP A 36 12.03 7.73 -1.99
N TYR A 37 11.53 7.02 -0.97
CA TYR A 37 11.39 7.55 0.39
C TYR A 37 12.56 7.21 1.31
N GLU A 38 12.97 5.94 1.41
CA GLU A 38 14.11 5.50 2.22
C GLU A 38 15.47 5.68 1.53
N LYS A 39 15.48 6.03 0.24
CA LYS A 39 16.68 6.32 -0.55
C LYS A 39 17.66 5.14 -0.66
N LEU A 40 17.15 3.91 -0.61
CA LEU A 40 17.95 2.71 -0.84
C LEU A 40 18.31 2.54 -2.32
N HIS A 41 19.42 1.87 -2.58
CA HIS A 41 19.74 1.46 -3.94
C HIS A 41 18.78 0.34 -4.40
N GLN A 42 18.47 0.30 -5.70
CA GLN A 42 17.54 -0.70 -6.26
C GLN A 42 17.97 -2.14 -5.97
N GLU A 43 19.28 -2.39 -5.85
CA GLU A 43 19.82 -3.71 -5.54
C GLU A 43 19.52 -4.14 -4.10
N GLU A 44 19.66 -3.21 -3.14
CA GLU A 44 19.31 -3.43 -1.74
C GLU A 44 17.79 -3.63 -1.58
N ALA A 45 17.00 -2.78 -2.24
CA ALA A 45 15.55 -2.86 -2.21
C ALA A 45 15.02 -4.16 -2.83
N ALA A 46 15.64 -4.63 -3.92
CA ALA A 46 15.34 -5.93 -4.52
C ALA A 46 15.64 -7.09 -3.55
N GLY A 47 16.76 -7.00 -2.82
CA GLY A 47 17.12 -7.94 -1.75
C GLY A 47 16.07 -7.99 -0.63
N ILE A 48 15.63 -6.82 -0.13
CA ILE A 48 14.58 -6.71 0.90
C ILE A 48 13.26 -7.33 0.44
N MET A 49 12.90 -7.16 -0.83
CA MET A 49 11.69 -7.73 -1.42
C MET A 49 11.84 -9.18 -1.89
N ASN A 50 13.02 -9.79 -1.73
CA ASN A 50 13.33 -11.15 -2.17
C ASN A 50 12.98 -11.42 -3.64
N ILE A 51 13.27 -10.45 -4.52
CA ILE A 51 13.06 -10.55 -5.97
C ILE A 51 14.33 -10.18 -6.72
N SER A 52 14.43 -10.59 -7.99
CA SER A 52 15.57 -10.21 -8.81
C SER A 52 15.57 -8.71 -9.11
N ARG A 53 16.75 -8.10 -9.21
CA ARG A 53 16.92 -6.68 -9.56
C ARG A 53 16.13 -6.27 -10.82
N PRO A 54 16.13 -7.03 -11.94
CA PRO A 54 15.30 -6.69 -13.11
C PRO A 54 13.79 -6.73 -12.86
N THR A 55 13.34 -7.58 -11.93
CA THR A 55 11.92 -7.62 -11.52
C THR A 55 11.57 -6.41 -10.69
N PHE A 56 12.44 -6.03 -9.75
CA PHE A 56 12.31 -4.82 -8.96
C PHE A 56 12.26 -3.56 -9.85
N THR A 57 13.18 -3.42 -10.80
CA THR A 57 13.19 -2.27 -11.72
C THR A 57 11.87 -2.17 -12.50
N ARG A 58 11.37 -3.28 -13.04
CA ARG A 58 10.07 -3.30 -13.75
C ARG A 58 8.89 -2.93 -12.84
N LEU A 59 8.96 -3.30 -11.57
CA LEU A 59 7.95 -2.99 -10.57
C LEU A 59 7.95 -1.49 -10.24
N LEU A 60 9.13 -0.93 -9.97
CA LEU A 60 9.31 0.50 -9.71
C LEU A 60 8.83 1.35 -10.91
N ASP A 61 9.22 0.97 -12.13
CA ASP A 61 8.78 1.64 -13.36
C ASP A 61 7.25 1.62 -13.53
N LYS A 62 6.59 0.50 -13.20
CA LYS A 62 5.12 0.41 -13.22
C LYS A 62 4.50 1.34 -12.19
N ALA A 63 5.07 1.38 -10.99
CA ALA A 63 4.64 2.24 -9.90
C ALA A 63 4.70 3.73 -10.30
N HIS A 64 5.85 4.17 -10.84
CA HIS A 64 6.04 5.54 -11.32
C HIS A 64 5.09 5.91 -12.45
N ARG A 65 4.87 5.04 -13.44
CA ARG A 65 3.89 5.30 -14.52
C ARG A 65 2.46 5.45 -13.98
N LYS A 66 2.08 4.65 -12.99
CA LYS A 66 0.75 4.75 -12.36
C LYS A 66 0.56 6.06 -11.60
N ILE A 67 1.58 6.47 -10.84
CA ILE A 67 1.57 7.76 -10.13
C ILE A 67 1.52 8.92 -11.12
N ALA A 68 2.38 8.90 -12.14
CA ALA A 68 2.42 9.92 -13.18
C ALA A 68 1.06 10.06 -13.86
N ARG A 69 0.42 8.93 -14.24
CA ARG A 69 -0.93 8.93 -14.80
C ARG A 69 -1.94 9.55 -13.85
N ALA A 70 -1.89 9.20 -12.56
CA ALA A 70 -2.81 9.77 -11.59
C ALA A 70 -2.67 11.29 -11.45
N PHE A 71 -1.44 11.81 -11.48
CA PHE A 71 -1.20 13.25 -11.40
C PHE A 71 -1.59 13.99 -12.68
N VAL A 72 -1.30 13.43 -13.86
CA VAL A 72 -1.61 14.08 -15.15
C VAL A 72 -3.11 14.06 -15.45
N GLU A 73 -3.78 12.94 -15.18
CA GLU A 73 -5.21 12.74 -15.50
C GLU A 73 -6.16 13.14 -14.36
N GLY A 74 -5.64 13.64 -13.22
CA GLY A 74 -6.46 14.01 -12.06
C GLY A 74 -7.18 12.83 -11.41
N LYS A 75 -6.53 11.67 -11.34
CA LYS A 75 -7.11 10.44 -10.77
C LYS A 75 -6.72 10.25 -9.31
N GLY A 76 -7.59 9.58 -8.57
CA GLY A 76 -7.24 9.05 -7.26
C GLY A 76 -6.27 7.87 -7.40
N ILE A 77 -5.48 7.63 -6.36
CA ILE A 77 -4.63 6.44 -6.23
C ILE A 77 -5.24 5.57 -5.15
N LEU A 78 -5.44 4.28 -5.43
CA LEU A 78 -5.88 3.30 -4.46
C LEU A 78 -4.80 2.23 -4.29
N ILE A 79 -4.33 2.04 -3.06
CA ILE A 79 -3.31 1.05 -2.69
C ILE A 79 -4.02 -0.23 -2.29
N LYS A 80 -4.04 -1.23 -3.18
CA LYS A 80 -4.71 -2.52 -2.91
C LYS A 80 -4.19 -3.63 -3.81
N GLY A 81 -4.42 -4.88 -3.41
CA GLY A 81 -4.16 -6.06 -4.24
C GLY A 81 -2.68 -6.32 -4.54
N GLY A 82 -2.44 -7.10 -5.59
CA GLY A 82 -1.12 -7.65 -5.92
C GLY A 82 -0.99 -9.12 -5.47
N THR A 83 0.12 -9.74 -5.84
CA THR A 83 0.44 -11.15 -5.53
C THR A 83 1.11 -11.33 -4.17
N TYR A 84 0.88 -10.40 -3.24
CA TYR A 84 1.57 -10.44 -1.97
C TYR A 84 0.89 -11.42 -1.00
N VAL A 85 1.60 -12.49 -0.69
CA VAL A 85 1.24 -13.44 0.38
C VAL A 85 1.91 -12.95 1.65
N THR A 86 1.08 -12.50 2.60
CA THR A 86 1.51 -12.19 3.97
C THR A 86 0.84 -13.19 4.89
N GLU A 87 1.63 -13.88 5.71
CA GLU A 87 1.11 -14.70 6.82
C GLU A 87 0.48 -13.84 7.93
N ASN A 88 0.69 -12.53 7.87
CA ASN A 88 0.24 -11.57 8.87
C ASN A 88 -1.14 -10.96 8.52
N PHE A 89 -1.93 -10.71 9.55
CA PHE A 89 -3.20 -10.00 9.52
C PHE A 89 -2.97 -8.52 9.75
N TRP A 90 -3.38 -7.70 8.79
CA TRP A 90 -3.21 -6.26 8.82
C TRP A 90 -4.54 -5.61 9.17
N TYR A 91 -4.58 -4.83 10.24
CA TYR A 91 -5.77 -4.14 10.70
C TYR A 91 -5.56 -2.63 10.76
N LYS A 92 -6.59 -1.88 10.39
CA LYS A 92 -6.73 -0.46 10.69
C LYS A 92 -7.81 -0.29 11.74
N CYS A 93 -7.49 0.40 12.84
CA CYS A 93 -8.49 0.77 13.82
C CYS A 93 -9.20 2.05 13.38
N HIS A 94 -10.52 2.07 13.30
CA HIS A 94 -11.26 3.30 13.00
C HIS A 94 -11.31 4.29 14.18
N ASN A 95 -11.20 3.79 15.41
CA ASN A 95 -11.29 4.63 16.60
C ASN A 95 -10.04 5.52 16.78
N CYS A 96 -8.84 4.98 16.54
CA CYS A 96 -7.58 5.71 16.74
C CYS A 96 -6.70 5.81 15.49
N ASN A 97 -7.17 5.34 14.32
CA ASN A 97 -6.44 5.32 13.05
C ASN A 97 -5.08 4.58 13.06
N GLU A 98 -4.76 3.87 14.13
CA GLU A 98 -3.55 3.05 14.23
C GLU A 98 -3.64 1.85 13.27
N THR A 99 -2.54 1.57 12.57
CA THR A 99 -2.40 0.39 11.73
C THR A 99 -1.53 -0.64 12.43
N MET A 100 -2.00 -1.88 12.53
CA MET A 100 -1.31 -2.95 13.25
C MET A 100 -1.17 -4.21 12.40
N ILE A 101 0.00 -4.84 12.52
CA ILE A 101 0.34 -6.11 11.90
C ILE A 101 0.36 -7.16 13.00
N THR A 102 -0.35 -8.27 12.81
CA THR A 102 -0.46 -9.35 13.79
C THR A 102 -0.27 -10.70 13.12
N MET A 103 0.40 -11.64 13.78
CA MET A 103 0.58 -13.01 13.26
C MET A 103 -0.68 -13.87 13.41
N LYS A 104 -1.63 -13.44 14.24
CA LYS A 104 -2.92 -14.09 14.49
C LYS A 104 -4.02 -13.04 14.39
N PRO A 105 -5.27 -13.42 14.08
CA PRO A 105 -6.38 -12.48 14.06
C PRO A 105 -6.46 -11.68 15.37
N ALA A 106 -6.60 -10.37 15.25
CA ALA A 106 -6.76 -9.48 16.38
C ALA A 106 -8.23 -9.11 16.55
N SER A 107 -8.73 -9.17 17.78
CA SER A 107 -10.06 -8.69 18.14
C SER A 107 -10.07 -7.26 18.66
N GLN A 108 -8.91 -6.72 19.07
CA GLN A 108 -8.80 -5.40 19.70
C GLN A 108 -7.55 -4.64 19.23
N CYS A 109 -7.68 -3.33 19.11
CA CYS A 109 -6.59 -2.43 18.76
C CYS A 109 -5.53 -2.38 19.86
N ARG A 110 -4.26 -2.56 19.51
CA ARG A 110 -3.14 -2.45 20.48
C ARG A 110 -2.95 -1.04 21.06
N GLY A 111 -3.41 0.00 20.35
CA GLY A 111 -3.27 1.40 20.76
C GLY A 111 -4.40 1.89 21.66
N CYS A 112 -5.66 1.57 21.33
CA CYS A 112 -6.84 2.10 22.03
C CYS A 112 -7.80 1.04 22.60
N LYS A 113 -7.50 -0.26 22.43
CA LYS A 113 -8.33 -1.40 22.83
C LYS A 113 -9.73 -1.49 22.18
N SER A 114 -10.03 -0.62 21.22
CA SER A 114 -11.28 -0.70 20.44
C SER A 114 -11.37 -1.98 19.62
N GLU A 115 -12.57 -2.50 19.47
CA GLU A 115 -12.91 -3.65 18.62
C GLU A 115 -13.22 -3.23 17.17
N ASP A 116 -13.28 -1.93 16.90
CA ASP A 116 -13.53 -1.36 15.56
C ASP A 116 -12.26 -1.45 14.69
N LEU A 117 -11.97 -2.68 14.26
CA LEU A 117 -10.85 -3.06 13.42
C LEU A 117 -11.34 -3.47 12.02
N VAL A 118 -10.77 -2.85 10.98
CA VAL A 118 -10.95 -3.25 9.58
C VAL A 118 -9.70 -3.96 9.09
N GLN A 119 -9.88 -5.19 8.61
CA GLN A 119 -8.79 -5.94 7.99
C GLN A 119 -8.47 -5.38 6.61
N ILE A 120 -7.25 -4.88 6.42
CA ILE A 120 -6.75 -4.33 5.15
C ILE A 120 -6.37 -5.49 4.20
N SER A 121 -5.93 -6.63 4.74
CA SER A 121 -5.51 -7.79 3.96
C SER A 121 -6.67 -8.70 3.54
N ARG A 122 -7.58 -8.21 2.70
CA ARG A 122 -8.43 -9.10 1.89
C ARG A 122 -8.65 -8.50 0.51
N ASP A 123 -8.10 -9.18 -0.49
CA ASP A 123 -8.92 -9.63 -1.61
C ASP A 123 -8.33 -10.94 -2.16
N ARG A 124 -8.88 -12.06 -1.64
CA ARG A 124 -8.97 -13.29 -2.42
C ARG A 124 -10.24 -13.14 -3.28
N LYS A 125 -10.07 -12.84 -4.56
CA LYS A 125 -10.91 -13.39 -5.64
C LYS A 125 -10.05 -13.61 -6.86
#